data_AF-A0A6B2ZFQ1-F1
#
_entry.id   AF-A0A6B2ZFQ1-F1
#
_cell.length_a   1.000
_cell.length_b   1.000
_cell.length_c   1.000
_cell.angle_alpha   90.00
_cell.angle_beta   90.00
_cell.angle_gamma   90.00
#
_symmetry.space_group_name_H-M   'P 1'
#
loop_
_entity.id
_entity.type
_entity.pdbx_description
1 polymer ?
#
loop_
_entity_poly.entity_id
_entity_poly.type
_entity_poly.pdbx_seq_one_letter_code
_entity_poly.pdbx_strand_id
1 'polypeptide(L)' 'MVVGKAPSQEYTVVWRAAATGEVATETRKEKLSTLKNYVFRTCLDYNFTGANSRPVLDAEIWRTYKNRSKRVH' A
#
# COMPACT_ATOMS: atom_id res chain seq x y z
N MET A 1 -14.05 -26.88 9.67
CA MET A 1 -14.19 -25.42 9.47
C MET A 1 -13.38 -25.04 8.23
N VAL A 2 -14.03 -24.68 7.12
CA VAL A 2 -13.32 -24.11 5.98
C VAL A 2 -12.86 -22.73 6.43
N VAL A 3 -11.58 -22.59 6.77
CA VAL A 3 -10.93 -21.29 6.94
C VAL A 3 -11.00 -20.63 5.56
N GLY A 4 -12.10 -19.91 5.30
CA GLY A 4 -12.39 -19.32 4.01
C GLY A 4 -11.18 -18.51 3.59
N LYS A 5 -10.55 -18.87 2.47
CA LYS A 5 -9.47 -18.09 1.87
C LYS A 5 -9.98 -16.65 1.79
N ALA A 6 -9.37 -15.74 2.54
CA ALA A 6 -9.71 -14.32 2.48
C ALA A 6 -9.74 -13.91 0.99
N PRO A 7 -10.87 -13.38 0.49
CA PRO A 7 -11.01 -13.07 -0.92
C PRO A 7 -10.00 -11.99 -1.31
N SER A 8 -9.42 -12.13 -2.50
CA SER A 8 -8.65 -11.03 -3.09
C SER A 8 -9.58 -9.83 -3.27
N GLN A 9 -9.09 -8.66 -2.89
CA GLN A 9 -9.83 -7.41 -2.96
C GLN A 9 -8.97 -6.38 -3.68
N GLU A 10 -9.63 -5.42 -4.31
CA GLU A 10 -8.95 -4.28 -4.91
C GLU A 10 -8.65 -3.26 -3.81
N TYR A 11 -7.37 -2.88 -3.76
CA TYR A 11 -6.85 -1.88 -2.86
C TYR A 11 -6.08 -0.84 -3.66
N THR A 12 -6.18 0.41 -3.25
CA THR A 12 -5.34 1.49 -3.74
C THR A 12 -4.34 1.83 -2.65
N VAL A 13 -3.05 1.72 -2.96
CA VAL A 13 -1.98 2.21 -2.10
C VAL A 13 -1.67 3.64 -2.50
N VAL A 14 -1.60 4.52 -1.52
CA VAL A 14 -1.22 5.92 -1.68
C VAL A 14 0.13 6.10 -1.00
N TRP A 15 1.14 6.38 -1.80
CA TRP A 15 2.51 6.63 -1.37
C TRP A 15 2.72 8.13 -1.24
N ARG A 16 3.28 8.58 -0.11
CA ARG A 16 3.65 9.98 0.09
C ARG A 16 5.15 10.10 0.31
N ALA A 17 5.79 10.85 -0.57
CA ALA A 17 7.17 11.27 -0.37
C ALA A 17 7.18 12.47 0.59
N ALA A 18 7.71 12.33 1.79
CA ALA A 18 7.67 13.43 2.75
C ALA A 18 8.62 14.58 2.39
N ALA A 19 9.67 14.29 1.63
CA ALA A 19 10.62 15.30 1.20
C ALA A 19 10.02 16.29 0.17
N THR A 20 9.13 15.82 -0.70
CA THR A 20 8.59 16.61 -1.83
C THR A 20 7.10 16.88 -1.73
N GLY A 21 6.39 16.18 -0.83
CA GLY A 21 4.93 16.20 -0.78
C GLY A 21 4.26 15.51 -1.97
N GLU A 22 5.03 14.87 -2.85
CA GLU A 22 4.48 14.15 -3.99
C GLU A 22 3.70 12.92 -3.53
N VAL A 23 2.57 12.71 -4.20
CA VAL A 23 1.67 11.60 -3.95
C VAL A 23 1.66 10.71 -5.19
N ALA A 24 1.99 9.43 -5.02
CA ALA A 24 1.84 8.41 -6.05
C ALA A 24 0.77 7.41 -5.61
N THR A 25 -0.02 6.91 -6.55
CA THR A 25 -1.07 5.93 -6.26
C THR A 25 -0.91 4.69 -7.11
N GLU A 26 -1.06 3.52 -6.51
CA GLU A 26 -1.02 2.23 -7.19
C GLU A 26 -2.23 1.39 -6.80
N THR A 27 -2.94 0.83 -7.79
CA THR A 27 -4.08 -0.07 -7.53
C THR A 27 -3.65 -1.51 -7.72
N ARG A 28 -3.96 -2.36 -6.73
CA ARG A 28 -3.58 -3.77 -6.69
C ARG A 28 -4.76 -4.65 -6.26
N LYS A 29 -4.86 -5.85 -6.84
CA LYS A 29 -5.90 -6.82 -6.52
C LYS A 29 -5.30 -8.07 -5.88
N GLU A 30 -5.20 -8.08 -4.57
CA GLU A 30 -4.57 -9.17 -3.81
C GLU A 30 -5.17 -9.33 -2.40
N LYS A 31 -4.60 -10.22 -1.59
CA LYS A 31 -4.98 -10.34 -0.18
C LYS A 31 -4.34 -9.21 0.62
N LEU A 32 -5.05 -8.69 1.62
CA LEU A 32 -4.53 -7.61 2.46
C LEU A 32 -3.20 -7.95 3.14
N SER A 33 -3.00 -9.20 3.56
CA SER A 33 -1.72 -9.65 4.17
C SER A 33 -0.54 -9.55 3.20
N THR A 34 -0.76 -9.91 1.93
CA THR A 34 0.25 -9.79 0.89
C THR A 34 0.54 -8.33 0.60
N LEU A 35 -0.51 -7.50 0.56
CA LEU A 35 -0.37 -6.07 0.33
C LEU A 35 0.37 -5.36 1.45
N LYS A 36 0.07 -5.68 2.72
CA LYS A 36 0.80 -5.12 3.88
C LYS A 36 2.28 -5.48 3.83
N ASN A 37 2.62 -6.72 3.48
CA ASN A 37 4.02 -7.14 3.32
C ASN A 37 4.73 -6.44 2.16
N TYR A 38 4.03 -6.27 1.03
CA TYR A 38 4.53 -5.50 -0.09
C TYR A 38 4.82 -4.06 0.33
N VAL A 39 3.84 -3.39 0.95
CA VAL A 39 3.98 -2.00 1.41
C VAL A 39 5.16 -1.85 2.37
N PHE A 40 5.26 -2.73 3.36
CA PHE A 40 6.35 -2.72 4.33
C PHE A 40 7.72 -2.90 3.66
N ARG A 41 7.86 -3.88 2.76
CA ARG A 41 9.13 -4.11 2.04
C ARG A 41 9.50 -2.94 1.14
N THR A 42 8.53 -2.40 0.40
CA THR A 42 8.75 -1.22 -0.44
C THR A 42 9.19 -0.01 0.40
N CYS A 43 8.54 0.25 1.54
CA CYS A 43 9.01 1.30 2.46
C CYS A 43 10.44 1.03 2.93
N LEU A 44 10.81 -0.21 3.28
CA LEU A 44 12.17 -0.54 3.66
C LEU A 44 13.16 -0.34 2.51
N ASP A 45 12.88 -0.85 1.31
CA ASP A 45 13.77 -0.76 0.15
C ASP A 45 13.98 0.69 -0.27
N TYR A 46 12.93 1.52 -0.31
CA TYR A 46 13.06 2.95 -0.64
C TYR A 46 13.82 3.75 0.42
N ASN A 47 13.69 3.40 1.71
CA ASN A 47 14.42 4.06 2.79
C ASN A 47 15.87 3.56 2.93
N PHE A 48 16.19 2.34 2.48
CA PHE A 48 17.51 1.72 2.66
C PHE A 48 18.41 1.79 1.42
N THR A 49 17.85 1.79 0.21
CA THR A 49 18.66 1.69 -1.02
C THR A 49 19.23 3.02 -1.50
N GLY A 50 18.74 4.17 -1.04
CA GLY A 50 19.24 5.50 -1.47
C GLY A 50 19.18 5.75 -2.98
N ALA A 51 18.60 4.82 -3.76
CA ALA A 51 18.75 4.75 -5.21
C ALA A 51 17.71 5.59 -5.95
N ASN A 52 16.69 6.09 -5.25
CA ASN A 52 15.81 7.16 -5.72
C ASN A 52 15.57 8.08 -4.52
N SER A 53 16.15 9.28 -4.57
CA SER A 53 16.38 10.25 -3.48
C SER A 53 15.14 10.86 -2.82
N ARG A 54 14.02 10.15 -2.76
CA ARG A 54 12.78 10.63 -2.14
C ARG A 54 12.34 9.61 -1.09
N PRO A 55 12.60 9.88 0.20
CA PRO A 55 12.11 9.01 1.27
C PRO A 55 10.58 8.94 1.21
N VAL A 56 10.06 7.74 0.94
CA VAL A 56 8.65 7.42 1.15
C VAL A 56 8.51 7.21 2.65
N LEU A 57 7.97 8.21 3.34
CA LEU A 57 7.77 8.13 4.80
C LEU A 57 6.40 7.57 5.16
N ASP A 58 5.43 7.61 4.24
CA ASP A 58 4.07 7.19 4.53
C ASP A 58 3.43 6.47 3.35
N ALA A 59 2.69 5.41 3.67
CA ALA A 59 1.96 4.59 2.73
C ALA A 59 0.58 4.27 3.31
N GLU A 60 -0.47 4.76 2.66
CA GLU A 60 -1.84 4.51 3.07
C GLU A 60 -2.48 3.46 2.17
N ILE A 61 -3.03 2.40 2.76
CA ILE A 61 -3.80 1.40 2.02
C ILE A 61 -5.28 1.79 2.09
N TRP A 62 -5.92 1.92 0.93
CA TRP A 62 -7.33 2.20 0.79
C TRP A 62 -8.02 1.00 0.16
N ARG A 63 -9.13 0.58 0.74
CA ARG A 63 -9.99 -0.45 0.15
C ARG A 63 -11.13 0.23 -0.60
N THR A 64 -11.31 -0.14 -1.86
CA THR A 64 -12.47 0.29 -2.65
C THR A 64 -13.56 -0.77 -2.56
N TYR A 65 -14.71 -0.42 -1.99
CA TYR A 65 -15.87 -1.33 -1.91
C TYR A 65 -17.17 -0.58 -2.16
N LYS A 66 -17.94 -1.00 -3.17
CA LYS A 66 -19.25 -0.42 -3.54
C LYS A 66 -19.21 1.12 -3.61
N ASN A 67 -18.28 1.67 -4.41
CA ASN A 67 -18.07 3.11 -4.59
C ASN A 67 -17.70 3.89 -3.32
N ARG A 68 -17.24 3.20 -2.26
CA ARG A 68 -16.72 3.83 -1.04
C ARG A 68 -15.26 3.42 -0.85
N SER A 69 -14.39 4.41 -0.73
CA SER A 69 -13.00 4.23 -0.36
C SER A 69 -12.87 4.32 1.15
N LYS A 70 -12.39 3.25 1.80
CA LYS A 70 -12.12 3.24 3.24
C LYS A 70 -10.64 2.98 3.48
N ARG A 71 -9.99 3.84 4.27
CA ARG A 71 -8.60 3.60 4.70
C ARG A 71 -8.54 2.36 5.58
N VAL A 72 -7.55 1.52 5.30
CA VAL A 72 -7.22 0.31 6.05
C VAL A 72 -6.06 0.66 6.98
N HIS A 73 -6.24 0.43 8.29
CA HIS A 73 -5.13 0.41 9.26
C HIS A 73 -4.45 -0.95 9.24
#